data_AF-A0A8J8FL96-F1
#
_entry.id   AF-A0A8J8FL96-F1
#
_cell.length_a   1.000
_cell.length_b   1.000
_cell.length_c   1.000
_cell.angle_alpha   90.00
_cell.angle_beta   90.00
_cell.angle_gamma   90.00
#
_symmetry.space_group_name_H-M   'P 1'
#
loop_
_entity.id
_entity.type
_entity.pdbx_description
1 polymer ?
#
loop_
_entity_poly.entity_id
_entity_poly.type
_entity_poly.pdbx_seq_one_letter_code
_entity_poly.pdbx_strand_id
1 'polypeptide(L)' 'MKIIVERNTIILLILISLTLLTSFFIHSKYSAIAILFFAFIKINLVAFHFMELKYSHRIWKVAFLLFVSFLLTILGIFLL' A
#
# COMPACT_ATOMS: atom_id res chain seq x y z
N MET A 1 -21.10 -14.25 5.89
CA MET A 1 -21.03 -13.24 4.81
C MET A 1 -20.94 -11.81 5.33
N LYS A 2 -21.84 -11.35 6.22
CA LYS A 2 -21.81 -10.00 6.83
C LYS A 2 -20.45 -9.55 7.40
N ILE A 3 -19.80 -10.41 8.19
CA ILE A 3 -18.52 -10.08 8.87
C ILE A 3 -17.37 -9.78 7.89
N ILE A 4 -17.35 -10.42 6.71
CA ILE A 4 -16.30 -10.21 5.71
C ILE A 4 -16.52 -8.85 5.01
N VAL A 5 -17.79 -8.50 4.74
CA VAL A 5 -18.16 -7.22 4.14
C VAL A 5 -17.80 -6.06 5.08
N GLU A 6 -18.18 -6.14 6.36
CA GLU A 6 -17.83 -5.11 7.37
C GLU A 6 -16.32 -4.85 7.45
N ARG A 7 -15.53 -5.92 7.45
CA ARG A 7 -14.06 -5.82 7.52
C ARG A 7 -13.46 -5.16 6.28
N ASN A 8 -13.97 -5.47 5.09
CA ASN A 8 -13.53 -4.84 3.84
C ASN A 8 -13.92 -3.37 3.78
N THR A 9 -15.09 -3.00 4.31
CA THR A 9 -15.55 -1.61 4.39
C THR A 9 -14.62 -0.75 5.26
N ILE A 10 -14.18 -1.28 6.41
CA ILE A 10 -13.22 -0.57 7.29
C ILE A 10 -11.89 -0.31 6.57
N ILE A 11 -11.36 -1.32 5.89
CA ILE A 11 -10.09 -1.21 5.14
C ILE A 11 -10.24 -0.21 3.98
N LEU A 12 -11.39 -0.21 3.29
CA LEU A 12 -11.70 0.77 2.26
C LEU A 12 -11.69 2.20 2.82
N LEU A 13 -12.33 2.43 3.97
CA LEU A 13 -12.32 3.73 4.64
C LEU A 13 -10.91 4.18 5.03
N ILE A 14 -10.06 3.25 5.48
CA ILE A 14 -8.63 3.53 5.76
C ILE A 14 -7.92 3.95 4.48
N LEU A 15 -8.10 3.24 3.36
CA LEU A 15 -7.48 3.57 2.06
C LEU A 15 -7.91 4.95 1.55
N ILE A 16 -9.19 5.29 1.69
CA ILE A 16 -9.73 6.61 1.32
C ILE A 16 -9.09 7.69 2.20
N SER A 17 -9.05 7.46 3.52
CA SER A 17 -8.43 8.40 4.47
C SER A 17 -6.94 8.61 4.17
N LEU A 18 -6.21 7.54 3.83
CA LEU A 18 -4.80 7.62 3.43
C LEU A 18 -4.63 8.41 2.12
N THR A 19 -5.59 8.30 1.20
CA THR A 19 -5.57 9.01 -0.07
C THR A 19 -5.80 10.51 0.12
N LEU A 20 -6.76 10.87 0.98
CA LEU A 20 -6.94 12.26 1.39
C LEU A 20 -5.71 12.79 2.12
N LEU A 21 -5.12 12.00 3.02
CA LEU A 21 -3.91 12.40 3.72
C LEU A 21 -2.74 12.66 2.76
N THR A 22 -2.57 11.83 1.72
CA THR A 22 -1.54 12.05 0.69
C THR A 22 -1.69 13.37 -0.05
N SER A 23 -2.90 13.88 -0.28
CA SER A 23 -3.09 15.10 -1.05
C SER A 23 -2.53 16.35 -0.34
N PHE A 24 -2.51 16.34 1.00
CA PHE A 24 -1.90 17.42 1.81
C PHE A 24 -0.40 17.55 1.59
N PHE A 25 0.29 16.49 1.15
CA PHE A 25 1.74 16.50 0.96
C PHE A 25 2.19 16.92 -0.44
N ILE A 26 1.27 17.17 -1.38
CA ILE A 26 1.60 17.45 -2.81
C ILE A 26 2.53 18.65 -2.98
N HIS A 27 2.41 19.69 -2.15
CA HIS A 27 3.21 20.93 -2.26
C HIS A 27 4.44 20.96 -1.33
N SER A 28 4.77 19.85 -0.66
CA SER A 28 5.93 19.77 0.22
C SER A 28 7.22 19.49 -0.55
N LYS A 29 8.37 19.96 -0.03
CA LYS A 29 9.71 19.56 -0.49
C LYS A 29 9.90 18.03 -0.46
N TYR A 30 9.18 17.36 0.44
CA TYR A 30 9.21 15.90 0.62
C TYR A 30 8.02 15.19 -0.02
N SER A 31 7.31 15.85 -0.96
CA SER A 31 6.09 15.32 -1.59
C SER A 31 6.30 13.94 -2.20
N ALA A 32 7.38 13.76 -2.97
CA ALA A 32 7.72 12.49 -3.60
C ALA A 32 7.91 11.37 -2.58
N ILE A 33 8.71 11.60 -1.53
CA ILE A 33 8.99 10.61 -0.48
C ILE A 33 7.71 10.27 0.28
N ALA A 34 6.92 11.28 0.66
CA ALA A 34 5.65 11.08 1.35
C ALA A 34 4.68 10.26 0.50
N ILE A 35 4.49 10.61 -0.77
CA ILE A 35 3.60 9.92 -1.70
C ILE A 35 4.04 8.46 -1.89
N LEU A 36 5.34 8.21 -2.09
CA LEU A 36 5.90 6.85 -2.22
C LEU A 36 5.67 6.03 -0.95
N PHE A 37 5.92 6.62 0.23
CA PHE A 37 5.68 5.97 1.51
C PHE A 37 4.20 5.59 1.70
N PHE A 38 3.28 6.51 1.43
CA PHE A 38 1.85 6.21 1.51
C PHE A 38 1.40 5.21 0.44
N ALA A 39 1.96 5.25 -0.76
CA ALA A 39 1.68 4.26 -1.81
C ALA A 39 2.12 2.85 -1.40
N PHE A 40 3.27 2.73 -0.74
CA PHE A 40 3.76 1.47 -0.18
C PHE A 40 2.77 0.88 0.83
N ILE A 41 2.27 1.68 1.76
CA ILE A 41 1.26 1.25 2.74
C ILE A 41 -0.03 0.79 2.03
N LYS A 42 -0.52 1.56 1.06
CA LYS A 42 -1.75 1.25 0.31
C LYS A 42 -1.65 -0.07 -0.44
N ILE A 43 -0.55 -0.30 -1.15
CA ILE A 43 -0.32 -1.55 -1.91
C ILE A 43 -0.33 -2.77 -0.99
N ASN A 44 0.29 -2.68 0.20
CA ASN A 44 0.24 -3.77 1.18
C ASN A 44 -1.19 -4.01 1.69
N LEU A 45 -1.93 -2.96 2.07
CA LEU A 45 -3.33 -3.12 2.49
C LEU A 45 -4.17 -3.80 1.39
N VAL A 46 -4.02 -3.37 0.14
CA VAL A 46 -4.76 -3.94 -0.99
C VAL A 46 -4.38 -5.40 -1.23
N ALA A 47 -3.08 -5.70 -1.26
CA ALA A 47 -2.61 -7.05 -1.52
C ALA A 47 -3.07 -8.05 -0.43
N PHE A 48 -2.94 -7.69 0.84
CA PHE A 48 -3.32 -8.59 1.92
C PHE A 48 -4.83 -8.72 2.08
N HIS A 49 -5.59 -7.64 1.92
CA HIS A 49 -7.00 -7.60 2.30
C HIS A 49 -7.98 -7.80 1.13
N PHE A 50 -7.67 -7.28 -0.05
CA PHE A 50 -8.55 -7.37 -1.23
C PHE A 50 -8.10 -8.44 -2.22
N MET A 51 -6.80 -8.63 -2.39
CA MET A 51 -6.27 -9.70 -3.26
C MET A 51 -6.08 -11.03 -2.54
N GLU A 52 -6.42 -11.09 -1.25
CA GLU A 52 -6.29 -12.29 -0.42
C GLU A 52 -4.91 -12.95 -0.57
N LEU A 53 -3.83 -12.15 -0.64
CA LEU A 53 -2.47 -12.65 -0.93
C LEU A 53 -2.06 -13.77 0.05
N LYS A 54 -2.61 -13.77 1.27
CA LYS A 54 -2.45 -14.85 2.26
C LYS A 54 -2.87 -16.24 1.72
N TYR A 55 -3.93 -16.29 0.94
CA TYR A 55 -4.50 -17.51 0.35
C TYR A 55 -3.99 -17.78 -1.07
N SER A 56 -3.30 -16.81 -1.68
CA SER A 56 -2.74 -16.94 -3.03
C SER A 56 -1.58 -17.95 -3.11
N HIS A 57 -1.33 -18.44 -4.33
CA HIS A 57 -0.24 -19.35 -4.65
C HIS A 57 1.12 -18.75 -4.28
N ARG A 58 2.09 -19.62 -3.98
CA ARG A 58 3.44 -19.21 -3.59
C ARG A 58 4.11 -18.28 -4.61
N ILE A 59 3.86 -18.48 -5.90
CA ILE A 59 4.40 -17.64 -6.98
C ILE A 59 3.99 -16.18 -6.81
N TRP A 60 2.70 -15.92 -6.54
CA TRP A 60 2.18 -14.56 -6.34
C TRP A 60 2.73 -13.90 -5.08
N LYS A 61 2.91 -14.68 -4.00
CA LYS A 61 3.54 -14.19 -2.78
C LYS A 61 4.99 -13.76 -3.02
N VAL A 62 5.76 -14.56 -3.75
CA VAL A 62 7.15 -14.25 -4.11
C VAL A 62 7.23 -13.05 -5.05
N ALA A 63 6.39 -13.00 -6.08
CA ALA A 63 6.33 -11.87 -7.02
C ALA A 63 5.99 -10.55 -6.29
N PHE A 64 5.02 -10.58 -5.37
CA PHE A 64 4.69 -9.44 -4.54
C PHE A 64 5.86 -9.01 -3.65
N LEU A 65 6.53 -9.97 -3.00
CA LEU A 65 7.70 -9.69 -2.16
C LEU A 65 8.83 -9.03 -2.98
N LEU A 66 9.12 -9.53 -4.18
CA LEU A 66 10.12 -8.95 -5.07
C LEU A 66 9.75 -7.52 -5.48
N PHE A 67 8.48 -7.28 -5.79
CA PHE A 67 7.99 -5.95 -6.13
C PHE A 67 8.10 -4.96 -4.95
N VAL A 68 7.74 -5.40 -3.74
CA VAL A 68 7.88 -4.62 -2.50
C VAL A 68 9.35 -4.29 -2.22
N SER A 69 10.26 -5.25 -2.37
CA SER A 69 11.71 -5.02 -2.24
C SER A 69 12.23 -4.02 -3.26
N PHE A 70 11.80 -4.11 -4.52
CA PHE A 70 12.18 -3.15 -5.55
C PHE A 70 11.73 -1.72 -5.23
N LEU A 71 10.49 -1.56 -4.74
CA LEU A 71 9.98 -0.27 -4.27
C LEU A 71 10.80 0.30 -3.12
N LEU A 72 11.21 -0.53 -2.16
CA LEU A 72 12.06 -0.10 -1.03
C LEU A 72 13.44 0.37 -1.50
N THR A 73 14.04 -0.31 -2.48
CA THR A 73 15.31 0.12 -3.08
C THR A 73 15.16 1.50 -3.72
N ILE A 74 14.08 1.75 -4.47
CA ILE A 74 13.81 3.06 -5.06
C ILE A 74 13.64 4.12 -3.98
N LEU A 75 12.89 3.83 -2.93
CA LEU A 75 12.66 4.73 -1.81
C LEU A 75 13.97 5.09 -1.09
N GLY A 76 14.84 4.09 -0.88
CA GLY A 76 16.17 4.27 -0.28
C GLY A 76 17.09 5.13 -1.14
N ILE A 77 17.07 4.96 -2.47
CA ILE A 77 17.80 5.83 -3.40
C ILE A 77 17.26 7.26 -3.34
N PHE A 78 15.95 7.44 -3.24
CA PHE A 78 15.32 8.77 -3.19
C PHE A 78 15.59 9.53 -1.88
N LEU A 79 16.03 8.85 -0.83
CA LEU A 79 16.37 9.42 0.47
C LEU A 79 17.84 9.85 0.59
N LEU A 80 18.71 9.46 -0.35
CA LEU A 80 20.15 9.64 -0.35
C LEU A 80 20.55 10.81 -1.26
#